data_AF-A0A8B7NVN1-F1
#
_entry.id   AF-A0A8B7NVN1-F1
#
_cell.length_a   1.000
_cell.length_b   1.000
_cell.length_c   1.000
_cell.angle_alpha   90.00
_cell.angle_beta   90.00
_cell.angle_gamma   90.00
#
_symmetry.space_group_name_H-M   'P 1'
#
loop_
_entity.id
_entity.type
_entity.pdbx_description
1 polymer ?
#
loop_
_entity_poly.entity_id
_entity_poly.type
_entity_poly.pdbx_seq_one_letter_code
_entity_poly.pdbx_strand_id
1 'polypeptide(L)'
;MVLGISWTINPNISTPIFTRIGKRAMLDYQERRSGPLTAPLGVCALYHLNIDSPHEPHVPDTHIAMICMLEGQLYGLASFQPLKQSVQDYTRPIYGRDGYYMIPTLARPKSVGSITLRSKNPFDPPIVDPNCLSHPDDVELMIKASKASRRLGNAKIFRSVLGAEAFNEFLHY
;
A
#
# COMPACT_ATOMS: atom_id res chain seq x y z
N MET A 1 -4.75 -10.24 -3.10
CA MET A 1 -3.99 -9.20 -2.38
C MET A 1 -4.66 -7.88 -2.68
N VAL A 2 -5.48 -7.39 -1.75
CA VAL A 2 -5.94 -6.00 -1.77
C VAL A 2 -4.82 -5.23 -1.08
N LEU A 3 -4.13 -4.35 -1.82
CA LEU A 3 -2.86 -3.76 -1.40
C LEU A 3 -3.02 -2.70 -0.30
N GLY A 4 -4.25 -2.27 -0.01
CA GLY A 4 -4.59 -1.30 1.03
C GLY A 4 -6.00 -0.75 0.78
N ILE A 5 -6.30 0.36 1.45
CA ILE A 5 -7.51 1.16 1.16
C ILE A 5 -7.14 2.10 0.00
N SER A 6 -7.91 2.11 -1.09
CA SER A 6 -7.52 2.73 -2.36
C SER A 6 -8.37 3.94 -2.74
N TRP A 7 -7.75 4.88 -3.45
CA TRP A 7 -8.38 6.04 -4.05
C TRP A 7 -7.85 6.26 -5.45
N THR A 8 -8.75 6.50 -6.38
CA THR A 8 -8.39 6.92 -7.75
C THR A 8 -8.42 8.42 -7.88
N ILE A 9 -7.64 8.99 -8.80
CA ILE A 9 -7.55 10.43 -9.03
C ILE A 9 -7.97 10.79 -10.47
N ASN A 10 -8.39 12.04 -10.69
CA ASN A 10 -8.80 12.56 -11.99
C ASN A 10 -8.41 14.06 -12.10
N PRO A 11 -7.62 14.48 -13.11
CA PRO A 11 -7.06 13.68 -14.20
C PRO A 11 -5.98 12.70 -13.73
N ASN A 12 -5.67 11.71 -14.58
CA ASN A 12 -4.44 10.96 -14.45
C ASN A 12 -3.25 11.91 -14.67
N ILE A 13 -2.33 11.97 -13.70
CA ILE A 13 -1.19 12.90 -13.70
C ILE A 13 0.16 12.16 -13.67
N SER A 14 0.14 10.84 -13.57
CA SER A 14 1.34 10.03 -13.47
C SER A 14 1.98 9.77 -14.85
N THR A 15 3.26 9.43 -14.83
CA THR A 15 3.99 8.98 -16.02
C THR A 15 3.88 7.46 -16.14
N PRO A 16 3.41 6.90 -17.28
CA PRO A 16 3.35 5.45 -17.49
C PRO A 16 4.67 4.75 -17.20
N ILE A 17 4.61 3.52 -16.68
CA ILE A 17 5.80 2.78 -16.25
C ILE A 17 6.80 2.58 -17.39
N PHE A 18 6.32 2.26 -18.60
CA PHE A 18 7.14 2.09 -19.80
C PHE A 18 7.86 3.38 -20.21
N THR A 19 7.26 4.54 -19.94
CA THR A 19 7.91 5.84 -20.15
C THR A 19 8.96 6.11 -19.08
N ARG A 20 8.78 5.64 -17.84
CA ARG A 20 9.76 5.79 -16.75
C ARG A 20 11.00 4.92 -16.92
N ILE A 21 10.88 3.73 -17.50
CA ILE A 21 12.02 2.80 -17.71
C ILE A 21 12.52 2.77 -19.16
N GLY A 22 11.94 3.59 -20.03
CA GLY A 22 12.29 3.65 -21.44
C GLY A 22 13.65 4.30 -21.68
N LYS A 23 14.19 4.09 -22.89
CA LYS A 23 15.49 4.63 -23.33
C LYS A 23 15.62 6.14 -23.07
N ARG A 24 14.55 6.90 -23.24
CA ARG A 24 14.56 8.36 -23.04
C ARG A 24 14.78 8.73 -21.57
N ALA A 25 14.10 8.06 -20.64
CA ALA A 25 14.27 8.30 -19.22
C ALA A 25 15.69 7.97 -18.73
N MET A 26 16.29 6.90 -19.25
CA MET A 26 17.69 6.54 -18.98
C MET A 26 18.66 7.64 -19.44
N LEU A 27 18.47 8.15 -20.67
CA LEU A 27 19.31 9.21 -21.22
C LEU A 27 19.16 10.52 -20.44
N ASP A 28 17.93 10.96 -20.17
CA ASP A 28 17.66 12.19 -19.41
C ASP A 28 18.24 12.12 -17.98
N TYR A 29 18.27 10.92 -17.38
CA TYR A 29 18.92 10.69 -16.09
C TYR A 29 20.45 10.70 -16.18
N GLN A 30 21.03 10.02 -17.18
CA GLN A 30 22.48 9.94 -17.35
C GLN A 30 23.12 11.29 -17.67
N GLU A 31 22.53 12.03 -18.61
CA GLU A 31 23.09 13.29 -19.11
C GLU A 31 22.81 14.47 -18.18
N ARG A 32 21.57 14.56 -17.66
CA ARG A 32 21.07 15.77 -16.99
C ARG A 32 20.67 15.55 -15.54
N ARG A 33 20.80 14.32 -15.03
CA ARG A 33 20.31 13.92 -13.70
C ARG A 33 18.86 14.36 -13.50
N SER A 34 18.05 14.18 -14.54
CA SER A 34 16.68 14.67 -14.63
C SER A 34 15.73 13.58 -15.12
N GLY A 35 14.43 13.86 -15.09
CA GLY A 35 13.41 12.96 -15.61
C GLY A 35 12.93 11.91 -14.59
N PRO A 36 12.06 10.99 -15.00
CA PRO A 36 11.30 10.14 -14.07
C PRO A 36 12.14 9.15 -13.24
N LEU A 37 13.39 8.91 -13.59
CA LEU A 37 14.28 8.06 -12.80
C LEU A 37 14.86 8.76 -11.56
N THR A 38 14.73 10.09 -11.46
CA THR A 38 15.17 10.83 -10.25
C THR A 38 14.15 10.80 -9.12
N ALA A 39 12.90 10.41 -9.40
CA ALA A 39 11.84 10.37 -8.41
C ALA A 39 11.69 8.95 -7.82
N PRO A 40 11.60 8.81 -6.48
CA PRO A 40 11.43 7.50 -5.85
C PRO A 40 10.12 6.84 -6.30
N LEU A 41 10.16 5.50 -6.41
CA LEU A 41 8.97 4.69 -6.68
C LEU A 41 8.36 4.22 -5.36
N GLY A 42 7.03 4.31 -5.24
CA GLY A 42 6.29 3.68 -4.15
C GLY A 42 5.86 4.65 -3.06
N VAL A 43 6.58 4.70 -1.95
CA VAL A 43 6.14 5.40 -0.72
C VAL A 43 6.26 6.91 -0.89
N CYS A 44 5.13 7.60 -0.83
CA CYS A 44 5.06 9.06 -0.86
C CYS A 44 5.04 9.69 0.52
N ALA A 45 4.47 8.98 1.49
CA ALA A 45 4.38 9.45 2.86
C ALA A 45 4.33 8.27 3.83
N LEU A 46 4.85 8.49 5.03
CA LEU A 46 4.76 7.56 6.15
C LEU A 46 4.23 8.32 7.36
N TYR A 47 3.04 7.95 7.81
CA TYR A 47 2.42 8.53 9.00
C TYR A 47 2.69 7.63 10.20
N HIS A 48 3.14 8.23 11.30
CA HIS A 48 3.35 7.54 12.58
C HIS A 48 2.31 8.08 13.55
N LEU A 49 1.47 7.20 14.09
CA LEU A 49 0.32 7.56 14.89
C LEU A 49 0.30 6.79 16.21
N ASN A 50 -0.31 7.42 17.21
CA ASN A 50 -0.73 6.83 18.47
C ASN A 50 -2.26 6.81 18.47
N ILE A 51 -2.84 5.71 18.02
CA ILE A 51 -4.29 5.57 17.88
C ILE A 51 -4.93 5.11 19.19
N ASP A 52 -4.25 4.24 19.93
CA ASP A 52 -4.77 3.58 21.14
C ASP A 52 -3.77 3.62 22.31
N SER A 53 -2.63 4.29 22.13
CA SER A 53 -1.57 4.45 23.13
C SER A 53 -1.33 5.93 23.47
N PRO A 54 -2.31 6.65 24.06
CA PRO A 54 -2.16 8.07 24.37
C PRO A 54 -1.13 8.36 25.48
N HIS A 55 -0.80 7.35 26.29
CA HIS A 55 0.18 7.46 27.38
C HIS A 55 1.63 7.33 26.92
N GLU A 56 1.87 6.96 25.66
CA GLU A 56 3.21 6.80 25.07
C GLU A 56 3.37 7.64 23.78
N PRO A 57 3.17 8.97 23.83
CA PRO A 57 3.04 9.82 22.63
C PRO A 57 4.29 9.89 21.74
N HIS A 58 5.44 9.43 22.24
CA HIS A 58 6.71 9.42 21.50
C HIS A 58 7.00 8.07 20.84
N VAL A 59 6.18 7.05 21.07
CA VAL A 59 6.36 5.71 20.51
C VAL A 59 5.08 5.33 19.76
N PRO A 60 5.10 5.25 18.41
CA PRO A 60 3.90 4.98 17.64
C PRO A 60 3.40 3.55 17.86
N ASP A 61 2.09 3.38 17.85
CA ASP A 61 1.43 2.07 17.83
C ASP A 61 0.99 1.66 16.42
N THR A 62 0.91 2.64 15.51
CA THR A 62 0.42 2.45 14.14
C THR A 62 1.28 3.22 13.14
N HIS A 63 1.62 2.56 12.05
CA HIS A 63 2.17 3.19 10.84
C HIS A 63 1.16 3.14 9.72
N ILE A 64 1.08 4.21 8.93
CA ILE A 64 0.31 4.22 7.69
C ILE A 64 1.25 4.62 6.57
N ALA A 65 1.53 3.69 5.66
CA ALA A 65 2.28 3.99 4.44
C ALA A 65 1.29 4.45 3.36
N MET A 66 1.52 5.64 2.81
CA MET A 66 0.88 6.08 1.59
C MET A 66 1.75 5.70 0.41
N ILE A 67 1.20 4.87 -0.46
CA ILE A 67 1.84 4.53 -1.72
C ILE A 67 1.13 5.30 -2.83
N CYS A 68 1.84 6.21 -3.50
CA CYS A 68 1.38 6.73 -4.78
C CYS A 68 2.12 5.97 -5.86
N MET A 69 1.41 5.05 -6.47
CA MET A 69 1.81 4.49 -7.74
C MET A 69 0.67 4.68 -8.72
N LEU A 70 0.94 4.50 -10.00
CA LEU A 70 -0.12 4.25 -10.96
C LEU A 70 -0.91 3.04 -10.46
N GLU A 71 -1.99 3.20 -9.70
CA GLU A 71 -2.82 2.05 -9.30
C GLU A 71 -3.24 1.28 -10.56
N GLY A 72 -3.60 2.01 -11.61
CA GLY A 72 -4.00 1.48 -12.90
C GLY A 72 -2.90 0.79 -13.70
N GLN A 73 -1.62 1.07 -13.44
CA GLN A 73 -0.52 0.32 -14.07
C GLN A 73 0.15 -0.67 -13.14
N LEU A 74 0.01 -0.55 -11.82
CA LEU A 74 0.40 -1.59 -10.88
C LEU A 74 -0.58 -2.75 -10.94
N TYR A 75 -1.88 -2.51 -11.09
CA TYR A 75 -2.87 -3.55 -11.39
C TYR A 75 -2.79 -4.04 -12.84
N GLY A 76 -2.47 -3.13 -13.77
CA GLY A 76 -2.06 -3.51 -15.13
C GLY A 76 -0.84 -4.44 -15.13
N LEU A 77 0.16 -4.19 -14.26
CA LEU A 77 1.31 -5.08 -14.07
C LEU A 77 0.97 -6.31 -13.22
N ALA A 78 0.06 -6.20 -12.28
CA ALA A 78 -0.42 -7.30 -11.46
C ALA A 78 -1.29 -8.27 -12.27
N SER A 79 -1.77 -7.86 -13.44
CA SER A 79 -2.32 -8.74 -14.47
C SER A 79 -1.26 -9.70 -15.04
N PHE A 80 0.03 -9.38 -14.94
CA PHE A 80 1.13 -10.30 -15.26
C PHE A 80 1.54 -11.17 -14.07
N GLN A 81 1.01 -10.92 -12.86
CA GLN A 81 1.22 -11.80 -11.71
C GLN A 81 0.11 -12.87 -11.67
N PRO A 82 0.39 -14.09 -11.21
CA PRO A 82 -0.61 -15.13 -11.02
C PRO A 82 -1.49 -14.83 -9.79
N LEU A 83 -2.19 -13.70 -9.81
CA LEU A 83 -3.18 -13.36 -8.80
C LEU A 83 -4.43 -14.23 -8.99
N LYS A 84 -5.08 -14.61 -7.88
CA LYS A 84 -6.39 -15.26 -7.91
C LYS A 84 -7.38 -14.45 -8.74
N GLN A 85 -8.26 -15.14 -9.48
CA GLN A 85 -9.28 -14.50 -10.33
C GLN A 85 -10.10 -13.44 -9.57
N SER A 86 -10.51 -13.73 -8.35
CA SER A 86 -11.28 -12.78 -7.51
C SER A 86 -10.54 -11.46 -7.25
N VAL A 87 -9.21 -11.49 -7.18
CA VAL A 87 -8.39 -10.28 -7.02
C VAL A 87 -8.33 -9.52 -8.35
N GLN A 88 -8.18 -10.23 -9.47
CA GLN A 88 -8.19 -9.59 -10.78
C GLN A 88 -9.53 -8.90 -11.04
N ASP A 89 -10.65 -9.58 -10.76
CA ASP A 89 -12.01 -9.06 -10.93
C ASP A 89 -12.24 -7.81 -10.07
N TYR A 90 -11.83 -7.84 -8.79
CA TYR A 90 -11.90 -6.68 -7.89
C TYR A 90 -11.11 -5.46 -8.41
N THR A 91 -9.99 -5.69 -9.10
CA THR A 91 -9.08 -4.61 -9.50
C THR A 91 -9.35 -4.10 -10.92
N ARG A 92 -10.05 -4.88 -11.75
CA ARG A 92 -10.34 -4.57 -13.15
C ARG A 92 -10.98 -3.18 -13.38
N PRO A 93 -11.92 -2.70 -12.55
CA PRO A 93 -12.57 -1.39 -12.77
C PRO A 93 -11.62 -0.18 -12.68
N ILE A 94 -10.48 -0.34 -12.00
CA ILE A 94 -9.49 0.74 -11.80
C ILE A 94 -8.26 0.61 -12.71
N TYR A 95 -8.29 -0.32 -13.67
CA TYR A 95 -7.20 -0.47 -14.65
C TYR A 95 -7.02 0.82 -15.45
N GLY A 96 -5.76 1.25 -15.58
CA GLY A 96 -5.40 2.49 -16.25
C GLY A 96 -5.78 3.79 -15.51
N ARG A 97 -6.36 3.74 -14.31
CA ARG A 97 -6.60 4.94 -13.48
C ARG A 97 -5.46 5.20 -12.51
N ASP A 98 -5.04 6.43 -12.37
CA ASP A 98 -4.08 6.79 -11.33
C ASP A 98 -4.75 6.78 -9.97
N GLY A 99 -3.95 6.61 -8.93
CA GLY A 99 -4.46 6.55 -7.57
C GLY A 99 -3.37 6.50 -6.51
N TYR A 100 -3.82 6.30 -5.29
CA TYR A 100 -2.97 6.02 -4.16
C TYR A 100 -3.70 5.09 -3.21
N TYR A 101 -2.94 4.34 -2.42
CA TYR A 101 -3.49 3.52 -1.37
C TYR A 101 -2.76 3.72 -0.05
N MET A 102 -3.51 3.49 1.03
CA MET A 102 -3.05 3.60 2.40
C MET A 102 -2.94 2.19 2.99
N ILE A 103 -1.77 1.85 3.53
CA ILE A 103 -1.51 0.58 4.20
C ILE A 103 -1.34 0.85 5.70
N PRO A 104 -2.38 0.62 6.53
CA PRO A 104 -2.20 0.60 7.97
C PRO A 104 -1.39 -0.63 8.38
N THR A 105 -0.48 -0.47 9.35
CA THR A 105 0.34 -1.54 9.91
C THR A 105 0.51 -1.29 11.41
N LEU A 106 0.39 -2.34 12.22
CA LEU A 106 0.63 -2.24 13.65
C LEU A 106 2.13 -2.18 13.90
N ALA A 107 2.60 -1.17 14.61
CA ALA A 107 4.02 -1.00 14.94
C ALA A 107 4.47 -1.97 16.04
N ARG A 108 3.53 -2.37 16.92
CA ARG A 108 3.78 -3.20 18.10
C ARG A 108 2.66 -4.24 18.27
N PRO A 109 2.52 -5.21 17.35
CA PRO A 109 1.51 -6.24 17.49
C PRO A 109 1.76 -7.07 18.75
N LYS A 110 0.67 -7.43 19.45
CA LYS A 110 0.69 -8.36 20.59
C LYS A 110 0.63 -9.82 20.16
N SER A 111 0.20 -10.08 18.92
CA SER A 111 0.19 -11.41 18.32
C SER A 111 1.61 -11.98 18.23
N VAL A 112 1.78 -13.22 18.69
CA VAL A 112 3.07 -13.92 18.66
C VAL A 112 2.97 -15.13 17.72
N GLY A 113 3.88 -15.16 16.75
CA GLY A 113 4.05 -16.26 15.81
C GLY A 113 5.09 -17.29 16.23
N SER A 114 5.39 -18.22 15.34
CA SER A 114 6.42 -19.23 15.51
C SER A 114 7.27 -19.40 14.25
N ILE A 115 8.53 -19.80 14.45
CA ILE A 115 9.42 -20.25 13.39
C ILE A 115 9.88 -21.65 13.79
N THR A 116 9.59 -22.65 12.95
CA THR A 116 9.96 -24.05 13.21
C THR A 116 10.78 -24.60 12.06
N LEU A 117 11.73 -25.48 12.39
CA LEU A 117 12.50 -26.19 11.38
C LEU A 117 11.57 -27.12 10.61
N ARG A 118 11.61 -27.02 9.28
CA ARG A 118 10.85 -27.93 8.41
C ARG A 118 11.40 -29.35 8.46
N SER A 119 12.72 -29.48 8.55
CA SER A 119 13.41 -30.76 8.59
C SER A 119 14.78 -30.60 9.27
N LYS A 120 15.57 -31.68 9.30
CA LYS A 120 16.97 -31.64 9.76
C LYS A 120 17.93 -31.04 8.72
N ASN A 121 17.51 -30.84 7.48
CA ASN A 121 18.33 -30.26 6.43
C ASN A 121 18.38 -28.73 6.60
N PRO A 122 19.56 -28.13 6.84
CA PRO A 122 19.68 -26.68 7.02
C PRO A 122 19.40 -25.86 5.74
N PHE A 123 19.36 -26.51 4.57
CA PHE A 123 19.00 -25.87 3.31
C PHE A 123 17.49 -25.83 3.07
N ASP A 124 16.69 -26.53 3.88
CA ASP A 124 15.24 -26.46 3.77
C ASP A 124 14.74 -25.16 4.42
N PRO A 125 13.89 -24.37 3.74
CA PRO A 125 13.35 -23.15 4.32
C PRO A 125 12.50 -23.48 5.55
N PRO A 126 12.64 -22.72 6.66
CA PRO A 126 11.85 -22.95 7.86
C PRO A 126 10.35 -22.73 7.58
N ILE A 127 9.52 -23.23 8.48
CA ILE A 127 8.11 -22.89 8.53
C ILE A 127 8.01 -21.60 9.34
N VAL A 128 7.46 -20.55 8.73
CA VAL A 128 7.21 -19.26 9.39
C VAL A 128 5.72 -19.07 9.47
N ASP A 129 5.19 -19.06 10.70
CA ASP A 129 3.81 -18.74 10.98
C ASP A 129 3.77 -17.48 11.84
N PRO A 130 3.48 -16.30 11.28
CA PRO A 130 3.45 -15.06 12.05
C PRO A 130 2.26 -14.97 12.99
N ASN A 131 1.24 -15.84 12.86
CA ASN A 131 0.03 -15.84 13.68
C ASN A 131 -0.61 -14.43 13.77
N CYS A 132 -0.60 -13.70 12.65
CA CYS A 132 -1.05 -12.31 12.58
C CYS A 132 -2.50 -12.15 13.04
N LEU A 133 -2.78 -11.11 13.83
CA LEU A 133 -4.12 -10.75 14.31
C LEU A 133 -4.77 -11.82 15.21
N SER A 134 -3.96 -12.68 15.84
CA SER A 134 -4.44 -13.67 16.81
C SER A 134 -4.79 -13.06 18.16
N HIS A 135 -4.16 -11.95 18.53
CA HIS A 135 -4.50 -11.21 19.74
C HIS A 135 -5.69 -10.26 19.48
N PRO A 136 -6.73 -10.23 20.33
CA PRO A 136 -7.92 -9.38 20.11
C PRO A 136 -7.58 -7.88 19.99
N ASP A 137 -6.65 -7.38 20.80
CA ASP A 137 -6.20 -5.98 20.72
C ASP A 137 -5.60 -5.62 19.35
N ASP A 138 -4.92 -6.55 18.68
CA ASP A 138 -4.36 -6.29 17.35
C ASP A 138 -5.48 -6.14 16.31
N VAL A 139 -6.55 -6.94 16.44
CA VAL A 139 -7.73 -6.82 15.60
C VAL A 139 -8.41 -5.47 15.82
N GLU A 140 -8.61 -5.08 17.08
CA GLU A 140 -9.23 -3.81 17.43
C GLU A 140 -8.41 -2.62 16.91
N LEU A 141 -7.09 -2.63 17.15
CA LEU A 141 -6.20 -1.58 16.69
C LEU A 141 -6.16 -1.52 15.15
N MET A 142 -6.17 -2.67 14.46
CA MET A 142 -6.20 -2.70 12.99
C MET A 142 -7.49 -2.08 12.43
N ILE A 143 -8.63 -2.29 13.08
CA ILE A 143 -9.91 -1.65 12.71
C ILE A 143 -9.82 -0.14 12.90
N LYS A 144 -9.29 0.33 14.05
CA LYS A 144 -9.10 1.76 14.32
C LYS A 144 -8.13 2.39 13.31
N ALA A 145 -7.02 1.72 13.02
CA ALA A 145 -6.03 2.12 12.02
C ALA A 145 -6.63 2.21 10.61
N SER A 146 -7.46 1.24 10.21
CA SER A 146 -8.16 1.27 8.92
C SER A 146 -9.11 2.47 8.81
N LYS A 147 -9.85 2.80 9.88
CA LYS A 147 -10.68 4.01 9.94
C LYS A 147 -9.84 5.29 9.85
N ALA A 148 -8.68 5.34 10.51
CA ALA A 148 -7.76 6.46 10.43
C ALA A 148 -7.19 6.64 9.01
N SER A 149 -6.74 5.56 8.37
CA SER A 149 -6.31 5.56 6.96
C SER A 149 -7.39 6.10 6.03
N ARG A 150 -8.65 5.69 6.23
CA ARG A 150 -9.78 6.21 5.43
C ARG A 150 -10.01 7.70 5.64
N ARG A 151 -9.88 8.19 6.88
CA ARG A 151 -9.97 9.62 7.17
C ARG A 151 -8.84 10.41 6.50
N LEU A 152 -7.60 9.90 6.55
CA LEU A 152 -6.44 10.52 5.91
C LEU A 152 -6.60 10.57 4.39
N GLY A 153 -6.93 9.45 3.75
CA GLY A 153 -7.12 9.41 2.30
C GLY A 153 -8.33 10.22 1.81
N ASN A 154 -9.33 10.46 2.65
CA ASN A 154 -10.47 11.35 2.35
C ASN A 154 -10.23 12.83 2.72
N ALA A 155 -9.00 13.21 3.11
CA ALA A 155 -8.71 14.61 3.44
C ALA A 155 -9.08 15.53 2.26
N LYS A 156 -9.66 16.69 2.59
CA LYS A 156 -10.18 17.66 1.60
C LYS A 156 -9.17 18.00 0.52
N ILE A 157 -7.89 18.09 0.89
CA ILE A 157 -6.80 18.44 -0.03
C ILE A 157 -6.66 17.44 -1.18
N PHE A 158 -6.81 16.13 -0.92
CA PHE A 158 -6.73 15.12 -1.97
C PHE A 158 -7.87 15.23 -2.96
N ARG A 159 -9.09 15.51 -2.48
CA ARG A 159 -10.24 15.75 -3.35
C ARG A 159 -10.07 17.03 -4.17
N SER A 160 -9.64 18.12 -3.56
CA SER A 160 -9.55 19.42 -4.25
C SER A 160 -8.38 19.52 -5.22
N VAL A 161 -7.27 18.85 -4.94
CA VAL A 161 -6.04 18.94 -5.76
C VAL A 161 -5.96 17.81 -6.79
N LEU A 162 -6.37 16.58 -6.41
CA LEU A 162 -6.22 15.39 -7.27
C LEU A 162 -7.54 14.89 -7.83
N GLY A 163 -8.69 15.44 -7.44
CA GLY A 163 -9.98 14.85 -7.79
C GLY A 163 -10.15 13.44 -7.20
N ALA A 164 -9.57 13.19 -6.02
CA ALA A 164 -9.52 11.85 -5.43
C ALA A 164 -10.92 11.32 -5.05
N GLU A 165 -11.18 10.07 -5.43
CA GLU A 165 -12.40 9.32 -5.15
C GLU A 165 -12.05 7.97 -4.56
N ALA A 166 -12.70 7.62 -3.44
CA ALA A 166 -12.47 6.33 -2.79
C ALA A 166 -12.95 5.19 -3.70
N PHE A 167 -12.11 4.19 -3.88
CA PHE A 167 -12.47 2.99 -4.63
C PHE A 167 -13.31 2.07 -3.72
N ASN A 168 -14.60 1.93 -4.01
CA ASN A 168 -15.55 1.14 -3.23
C ASN A 168 -16.46 0.34 -4.17
N GLU A 169 -16.26 -0.98 -4.27
CA GLU A 169 -17.24 -1.88 -4.90
C GLU A 169 -17.97 -2.80 -3.91
N PHE A 170 -17.56 -2.88 -2.64
CA PHE A 170 -18.05 -3.94 -1.72
C PHE A 170 -18.54 -3.47 -0.34
N LEU A 171 -18.77 -2.17 -0.12
CA LEU A 171 -19.26 -1.66 1.17
C LEU A 171 -20.70 -1.11 1.09
N HIS A 172 -21.56 -1.80 0.36
CA HIS A 172 -23.02 -1.74 0.54
C HIS A 172 -23.46 -2.82 1.55
N TYR A 173 -22.95 -2.76 2.78
CA TYR A 173 -23.44 -3.55 3.91
C TYR A 173 -23.36 -2.72 5.19
#